data_AF-A0A7X8Q475-F1
#
_entry.id   AF-A0A7X8Q475-F1
#
_cell.length_a   1.000
_cell.length_b   1.000
_cell.length_c   1.000
_cell.angle_alpha   90.00
_cell.angle_beta   90.00
_cell.angle_gamma   90.00
#
_symmetry.space_group_name_H-M   'P 1'
#
loop_
_entity.id
_entity.type
_entity.pdbx_description
1 polymer ?
#
loop_
_entity_poly.entity_id
_entity_poly.type
_entity_poly.pdbx_seq_one_letter_code
_entity_poly.pdbx_strand_id
1 'polypeptide(L)'
;MAKVSVGGQALIEGVLMRGPSGIALCVRTEDGEIYCEEQSILSPPAGLWRLPVFRGVYSLVQSLKIGLAALNRSGEFFGAAEA
;
A
#
# COMPACT_ATOMS: atom_id res chain seq x y z
N MET A 1 -21.24 -4.38 15.65
CA MET A 1 -20.11 -3.65 15.02
C MET A 1 -19.80 -4.34 13.70
N ALA A 2 -19.76 -3.64 12.56
CA ALA A 2 -19.45 -4.26 11.27
C ALA A 2 -17.97 -4.67 11.23
N LYS A 3 -17.67 -5.87 10.72
CA LYS A 3 -16.28 -6.35 10.63
C LYS A 3 -15.55 -5.60 9.51
N VAL A 4 -14.53 -4.85 9.87
CA VAL A 4 -13.68 -4.15 8.89
C VAL A 4 -12.64 -5.14 8.37
N SER A 5 -12.52 -5.25 7.04
CA SER A 5 -11.44 -6.02 6.42
C SER A 5 -10.21 -5.13 6.31
N VAL A 6 -9.14 -5.52 6.98
CA VAL A 6 -7.83 -4.89 6.90
C VAL A 6 -6.83 -5.97 6.50
N GLY A 7 -5.95 -5.64 5.57
CA GLY A 7 -4.82 -6.47 5.18
C GLY A 7 -3.56 -5.63 5.08
N GLY A 8 -2.43 -6.25 4.78
CA GLY A 8 -1.19 -5.51 4.64
C GLY A 8 -0.06 -6.32 4.04
N GLN A 9 1.09 -5.67 3.95
CA GLN A 9 2.34 -6.20 3.42
C GLN A 9 3.50 -5.73 4.30
N ALA A 10 4.54 -6.55 4.43
CA ALA A 10 5.80 -6.10 5.01
C ALA A 10 6.56 -5.20 4.02
N LEU A 11 7.25 -4.18 4.55
CA LEU A 11 8.14 -3.29 3.81
C LEU A 11 9.56 -3.37 4.40
N ILE A 12 10.51 -2.69 3.77
CA ILE A 12 11.85 -2.52 4.33
C ILE A 12 11.71 -1.61 5.56
N GLU A 13 12.09 -2.12 6.74
CA GLU A 13 12.00 -1.39 8.02
C GLU A 13 10.61 -0.82 8.32
N GLY A 14 9.56 -1.47 7.81
CA GLY A 14 8.21 -0.89 7.87
C GLY A 14 7.08 -1.84 7.51
N VAL A 15 5.88 -1.26 7.45
CA VAL A 15 4.63 -1.96 7.22
C VAL A 15 3.69 -1.15 6.34
N LEU A 16 2.98 -1.85 5.44
CA LEU A 16 1.89 -1.31 4.63
C LEU A 16 0.57 -1.91 5.09
N MET A 17 -0.38 -1.08 5.53
CA MET A 17 -1.74 -1.48 5.89
C MET A 17 -2.75 -0.96 4.88
N ARG A 18 -3.78 -1.75 4.58
CA ARG A 18 -4.87 -1.43 3.65
C ARG A 18 -6.21 -1.75 4.27
N GLY A 19 -7.02 -0.72 4.47
CA GLY A 19 -8.42 -0.81 4.85
C GLY A 19 -9.36 -0.63 3.66
N PRO A 20 -10.69 -0.54 3.92
CA PRO A 20 -11.68 -0.34 2.87
C PRO A 20 -11.66 1.06 2.25
N SER A 21 -11.20 2.08 2.99
CA SER A 21 -11.21 3.49 2.57
C SER A 21 -9.82 4.09 2.35
N GLY A 22 -8.76 3.41 2.80
CA GLY A 22 -7.42 4.00 2.84
C GLY A 22 -6.31 2.97 2.96
N ILE A 23 -5.11 3.46 2.71
CA ILE A 23 -3.85 2.75 2.77
C ILE A 23 -2.90 3.60 3.62
N ALA A 24 -2.17 2.96 4.51
CA ALA A 24 -1.15 3.61 5.34
C ALA A 24 0.17 2.85 5.20
N LEU A 25 1.24 3.57 4.90
CA LEU A 25 2.61 3.08 4.93
C LEU A 25 3.28 3.70 6.15
N CYS A 26 4.01 2.91 6.92
CA CYS A 26 4.87 3.39 8.00
C CYS A 26 6.24 2.72 7.91
N VAL A 27 7.30 3.51 7.97
CA VAL A 27 8.69 3.04 7.89
C VAL A 27 9.51 3.71 8.99
N ARG A 28 10.49 2.99 9.52
CA ARG A 28 11.48 3.53 10.44
C ARG A 28 12.61 4.15 9.64
N THR A 29 12.93 5.41 9.90
CA THR A 29 14.09 6.11 9.33
C THR A 29 15.38 5.66 10.02
N GLU A 30 16.54 5.99 9.43
CA GLU A 30 17.84 5.67 10.01
C GLU A 30 18.06 6.34 11.38
N ASP A 31 17.48 7.53 11.58
CA ASP A 31 17.48 8.24 12.87
C ASP A 31 16.61 7.56 13.94
N GLY A 32 15.90 6.49 13.58
CA GLY A 32 15.01 5.74 14.47
C GLY A 32 13.61 6.34 14.61
N GLU A 33 13.30 7.42 13.89
CA GLU A 33 11.96 8.01 13.84
C GLU A 33 11.03 7.17 12.95
N ILE A 34 9.71 7.30 13.15
CA ILE A 34 8.72 6.62 12.32
C ILE A 34 8.08 7.64 11.38
N TYR A 35 8.27 7.44 10.08
CA TYR A 35 7.57 8.19 9.04
C TYR A 35 6.35 7.39 8.60
N CYS A 36 5.17 8.04 8.54
CA CYS A 36 3.95 7.44 8.03
C CYS A 36 3.32 8.31 6.93
N GLU A 37 2.81 7.66 5.90
CA GLU A 37 2.08 8.27 4.79
C GLU A 37 0.73 7.58 4.62
N GLU A 38 -0.33 8.36 4.42
CA GLU A 38 -1.69 7.86 4.20
C GLU A 38 -2.21 8.27 2.83
N GLN A 39 -2.86 7.32 2.15
CA GLN A 39 -3.51 7.53 0.86
C GLN A 39 -4.95 7.01 0.89
N SER A 40 -5.88 7.81 0.39
CA SER A 40 -7.27 7.39 0.20
C SER A 40 -7.40 6.45 -1.00
N ILE A 41 -8.21 5.39 -0.85
CA ILE A 41 -8.50 4.49 -1.97
C ILE A 41 -9.58 5.14 -2.82
N LEU A 42 -9.25 5.47 -4.06
CA LEU A 42 -10.20 5.99 -5.04
C LEU A 42 -11.19 4.92 -5.49
N SER A 43 -12.33 5.40 -6.00
CA SER A 43 -13.59 4.72 -6.26
C SER A 43 -13.49 3.30 -6.86
N PRO A 44 -14.49 2.43 -6.57
CA PRO A 44 -14.53 1.07 -7.09
C PRO A 44 -14.53 1.03 -8.64
N PRO A 45 -14.03 -0.06 -9.25
CA PRO A 45 -14.00 -0.21 -10.69
C PRO A 45 -15.41 -0.10 -11.31
N ALA A 46 -15.52 0.64 -12.42
CA ALA A 46 -16.76 0.84 -13.17
C ALA A 46 -16.81 0.01 -14.47
N GLY A 47 -18.02 -0.22 -14.99
CA GLY A 47 -18.23 -0.90 -16.28
C GLY A 47 -17.69 -2.33 -16.33
N LEU A 48 -16.92 -2.64 -17.38
CA LEU A 48 -16.36 -3.97 -17.66
C LEU A 48 -15.51 -4.52 -16.51
N TRP A 49 -14.88 -3.64 -15.72
CA TRP A 49 -14.01 -4.01 -14.59
C TRP A 49 -14.77 -4.57 -13.38
N ARG A 50 -16.11 -4.63 -13.42
CA ARG A 50 -16.94 -5.28 -12.39
C ARG A 50 -17.13 -6.78 -12.62
N LEU A 51 -16.91 -7.27 -13.85
CA LEU A 51 -17.03 -8.69 -14.18
C LEU A 51 -15.96 -9.52 -13.44
N PRO A 52 -16.24 -10.75 -13.00
CA PRO A 52 -15.41 -11.48 -12.04
C PRO A 52 -13.93 -11.64 -12.43
N VAL A 53 -13.66 -11.94 -13.71
CA VAL A 53 -12.28 -12.08 -14.22
C VAL A 53 -11.58 -10.72 -14.27
N PHE A 54 -12.20 -9.72 -14.88
CA PHE A 54 -11.63 -8.36 -15.00
C PHE A 54 -11.47 -7.68 -13.64
N ARG A 55 -12.39 -7.92 -12.71
CA ARG A 55 -12.32 -7.46 -11.32
C ARG A 55 -11.10 -8.03 -10.61
N GLY A 56 -10.82 -9.31 -10.82
CA GLY A 56 -9.63 -9.98 -10.28
C GLY A 56 -8.34 -9.37 -10.83
N VAL A 57 -8.25 -9.21 -12.15
CA VAL A 57 -7.09 -8.58 -12.81
C VAL A 57 -6.89 -7.15 -12.33
N TYR A 58 -7.96 -6.35 -12.28
CA TYR A 58 -7.90 -4.98 -11.76
C TYR A 58 -7.37 -4.96 -10.32
N SER A 59 -7.92 -5.80 -9.44
CA SER A 59 -7.48 -5.88 -8.05
C SER A 59 -6.02 -6.28 -7.94
N LEU A 60 -5.57 -7.25 -8.74
CA LEU A 60 -4.18 -7.70 -8.76
C LEU A 60 -3.23 -6.58 -9.20
N VAL A 61 -3.54 -5.90 -10.31
CA VAL A 61 -2.73 -4.79 -10.82
C VAL A 61 -2.65 -3.66 -9.81
N GLN A 62 -3.78 -3.28 -9.19
CA GLN A 62 -3.79 -2.24 -8.16
C GLN A 62 -2.92 -2.64 -6.96
N SER A 63 -3.07 -3.86 -6.45
CA SER A 63 -2.26 -4.35 -5.32
C SER A 63 -0.77 -4.38 -5.66
N LEU A 64 -0.39 -4.85 -6.85
CA LEU A 64 1.01 -4.85 -7.30
C LEU A 64 1.57 -3.44 -7.41
N LYS A 65 0.83 -2.51 -8.03
CA LYS A 65 1.26 -1.11 -8.16
C LYS A 65 1.51 -0.46 -6.80
N ILE A 66 0.57 -0.63 -5.87
CA ILE A 66 0.70 -0.07 -4.52
C ILE A 66 1.85 -0.73 -3.77
N GLY A 67 1.94 -2.08 -3.80
CA GLY A 67 2.98 -2.81 -3.08
C GLY A 67 4.39 -2.49 -3.57
N LEU A 68 4.59 -2.39 -4.88
CA LEU A 68 5.87 -2.00 -5.46
C LEU A 68 6.22 -0.54 -5.17
N ALA A 69 5.25 0.38 -5.26
CA ALA A 69 5.47 1.77 -4.90
C ALA A 69 5.87 1.92 -3.42
N ALA A 70 5.17 1.22 -2.53
CA ALA A 70 5.46 1.21 -1.10
C ALA A 70 6.85 0.62 -0.79
N LEU A 71 7.25 -0.46 -1.46
CA LEU A 71 8.57 -1.06 -1.31
C LEU A 71 9.68 -0.10 -1.77
N ASN A 72 9.54 0.50 -2.95
CA ASN A 72 10.50 1.48 -3.46
C ASN A 72 10.61 2.68 -2.49
N ARG A 73 9.46 3.20 -2.04
CA ARG A 73 9.41 4.29 -1.05
C ARG A 73 10.13 3.92 0.23
N SER A 74 9.91 2.72 0.77
CA SER A 74 10.63 2.26 1.97
C SER A 74 12.13 2.10 1.75
N GLY A 75 12.54 1.72 0.53
CA GLY A 75 13.95 1.67 0.14
C GLY A 75 14.62 3.04 0.10
N GLU A 76 13.91 4.10 -0.31
CA GLU A 76 14.45 5.48 -0.29
C GLU A 76 14.81 5.95 1.13
N PHE A 77 14.02 5.57 2.14
CA PHE A 77 14.31 5.90 3.54
C PHE A 77 15.49 5.13 4.14
N PHE A 78 15.93 4.04 3.50
CA PHE A 78 17.05 3.22 3.94
C PHE A 78 18.32 3.44 3.10
N GLY A 79 18.18 3.74 1.80
CA GLY A 79 19.28 3.89 0.85
C GLY A 79 19.79 5.32 0.67
N ALA A 80 19.18 6.32 1.31
CA ALA A 80 19.64 7.71 1.22
C ALA A 80 20.99 7.98 1.93
N ALA A 81 21.53 7.02 2.69
CA ALA A 81 22.87 7.09 3.29
C ALA A 81 24.02 6.67 2.36
N GLU A 82 23.77 6.24 1.12
CA GLU A 82 24.82 5.79 0.19
C GLU A 82 25.11 6.76 -0.98
N ALA A 83 24.76 8.05 -0.89
CA ALA A 83 25.03 9.06 -1.92
C ALA A 83 25.80 10.29 -1.42
#